data_AF-W9V415-F1
#
_entry.id   AF-W9V415-F1
#
_cell.length_a   1.000
_cell.length_b   1.000
_cell.length_c   1.000
_cell.angle_alpha   90.00
_cell.angle_beta   90.00
_cell.angle_gamma   90.00
#
_symmetry.space_group_name_H-M   'P 1'
#
loop_
_entity.id
_entity.type
_entity.pdbx_description
1 polymer ?
#
loop_
_entity_poly.entity_id
_entity_poly.type
_entity_poly.pdbx_seq_one_letter_code
_entity_poly.pdbx_strand_id
1 'polypeptide(L)' 'MGCLLAPLVFRLFNVKRQASQGFALGLAAHGFGTAYAMQLSTLTGAFAGLAMGLTGVLSSILVPFVVRLMGL' A
#
# COMPACT_ATOMS: atom_id res chain seq x y z
N MET A 1 5.60 -2.86 10.49
CA MET A 1 5.14 -1.73 11.34
C MET A 1 3.85 -1.10 10.85
N GLY A 2 3.67 -0.85 9.54
CA GLY A 2 2.42 -0.26 9.02
C GLY A 2 1.14 -1.06 9.35
N CYS A 3 1.19 -2.39 9.37
CA CYS A 3 0.01 -3.23 9.70
C CYS A 3 -0.43 -3.12 11.17
N LEU A 4 0.51 -2.89 12.10
CA LEU A 4 0.21 -2.74 13.54
C LEU A 4 -0.49 -1.41 13.83
N LEU A 5 -0.13 -0.36 13.08
CA LEU A 5 -0.71 0.98 13.21
C LEU A 5 -2.01 1.13 12.41
N ALA A 6 -2.24 0.30 11.39
CA ALA A 6 -3.39 0.43 10.49
C ALA A 6 -4.76 0.45 11.22
N PRO A 7 -5.07 -0.43 12.19
CA PRO A 7 -6.34 -0.38 12.91
C PRO A 7 -6.51 0.92 13.72
N LEU A 8 -5.41 1.41 14.29
CA LEU A 8 -5.40 2.63 15.11
C LEU A 8 -5.60 3.86 14.23
N VAL A 9 -4.95 3.91 13.06
CA VAL A 9 -5.12 4.95 12.04
C VAL A 9 -6.53 4.94 11.46
N PHE A 10 -7.06 3.77 11.07
CA PHE A 10 -8.42 3.67 10.53
C PHE A 10 -9.48 4.10 11.54
N ARG A 11 -9.27 3.79 12.83
CA ARG A 11 -10.17 4.21 13.91
C ARG A 11 -10.06 5.72 14.19
N LEU A 12 -8.86 6.28 14.15
CA LEU A 12 -8.62 7.72 14.35
C LEU A 12 -9.18 8.58 13.22
N PHE A 13 -9.00 8.14 11.96
CA PHE A 13 -9.49 8.84 10.76
C PHE A 13 -10.88 8.36 10.28
N ASN A 14 -11.55 7.51 11.06
CA ASN A 14 -12.87 6.97 10.76
C ASN A 14 -13.00 6.35 9.34
N VAL A 15 -11.94 5.71 8.86
CA VAL A 15 -11.91 5.10 7.52
C VAL A 15 -12.69 3.78 7.58
N LYS A 16 -13.92 3.78 7.06
CA LYS A 16 -14.80 2.59 7.05
C LYS A 16 -14.79 1.81 5.73
N ARG A 17 -14.37 2.44 4.63
CA ARG A 17 -14.40 1.80 3.30
C ARG A 17 -13.24 0.82 3.14
N GLN A 18 -13.56 -0.44 2.85
CA GLN A 18 -12.59 -1.51 2.60
C GLN A 18 -11.60 -1.17 1.48
N ALA A 19 -12.06 -0.50 0.41
CA ALA A 19 -11.19 -0.06 -0.67
C ALA A 19 -10.09 0.90 -0.18
N SER A 20 -10.47 1.90 0.61
CA SER A 20 -9.55 2.90 1.17
C SER A 20 -8.58 2.27 2.18
N GLN A 21 -9.08 1.38 3.04
CA GLN A 21 -8.26 0.64 4.00
C GLN A 21 -7.23 -0.25 3.29
N GLY A 22 -7.69 -0.99 2.28
CA GLY A 22 -6.84 -1.87 1.48
C GLY A 22 -5.75 -1.10 0.75
N PHE A 23 -6.13 -0.04 0.05
CA PHE A 23 -5.18 0.80 -0.69
C PHE A 23 -4.13 1.42 0.25
N ALA A 24 -4.55 1.95 1.41
CA ALA A 24 -3.63 2.50 2.41
C ALA A 24 -2.67 1.43 3.00
N LEU A 25 -3.17 0.23 3.30
CA LEU A 25 -2.35 -0.89 3.76
C LEU A 25 -1.33 -1.32 2.69
N GLY A 26 -1.73 -1.39 1.43
CA GLY A 26 -0.85 -1.73 0.31
C GLY A 26 0.25 -0.69 0.05
N LEU A 27 -0.03 0.60 0.28
CA LEU A 27 0.97 1.66 0.20
C LEU A 27 1.94 1.69 1.39
N ALA A 28 1.42 1.54 2.62
CA ALA A 28 2.17 1.88 3.83
C ALA A 28 2.99 0.73 4.43
N ALA A 29 2.64 -0.53 4.15
CA ALA A 29 3.01 -1.64 5.04
C ALA A 29 3.86 -2.77 4.41
N HIS A 30 4.52 -2.52 3.27
CA HIS A 30 5.31 -3.56 2.56
C HIS A 30 4.45 -4.80 2.25
N GLY A 31 5.02 -5.88 1.69
CA GLY A 31 4.25 -7.09 1.33
C GLY A 31 3.43 -7.70 2.48
N PHE A 32 3.89 -7.50 3.73
CA PHE A 32 3.20 -7.95 4.94
C PHE A 32 1.87 -7.22 5.19
N GLY A 33 1.77 -5.95 4.78
CA GLY A 33 0.53 -5.17 4.83
C GLY A 33 -0.56 -5.71 3.93
N THR A 34 -0.16 -6.14 2.72
CA THR A 34 -1.06 -6.77 1.75
C THR A 34 -1.57 -8.12 2.28
N ALA A 35 -0.68 -8.94 2.86
CA ALA A 35 -1.08 -10.20 3.50
C ALA A 35 -2.07 -9.99 4.65
N TYR A 36 -1.84 -8.96 5.49
CA TYR A 36 -2.78 -8.59 6.55
C TYR A 36 -4.12 -8.07 5.98
N ALA A 37 -4.11 -7.27 4.91
CA ALA A 37 -5.33 -6.80 4.26
C ALA A 37 -6.19 -7.95 3.71
N MET A 38 -5.57 -9.02 3.20
CA MET A 38 -6.29 -10.23 2.77
C MET A 38 -6.99 -10.94 3.95
N GLN A 39 -6.41 -10.90 5.16
CA GLN A 39 -7.04 -11.46 6.35
C GLN A 39 -8.26 -10.64 6.80
N LEU A 40 -8.29 -9.32 6.54
CA LEU A 40 -9.44 -8.48 6.86
C LEU A 40 -10.62 -8.74 5.92
N SER A 41 -10.37 -8.74 4.61
CA SER A 41 -11.36 -9.13 3.61
C SER A 41 -10.71 -9.28 2.23
N THR A 42 -11.32 -10.10 1.38
CA THR A 42 -10.90 -10.28 -0.02
C THR A 42 -10.85 -8.96 -0.78
N LEU A 43 -11.82 -8.06 -0.53
CA LEU A 43 -11.91 -6.75 -1.17
C LEU A 43 -10.76 -5.83 -0.71
N THR A 44 -10.49 -5.81 0.59
CA THR A 44 -9.40 -5.04 1.21
C THR A 44 -8.04 -5.53 0.69
N GLY A 45 -7.87 -6.85 0.58
CA GLY A 45 -6.70 -7.48 -0.02
C GLY A 45 -6.51 -7.14 -1.51
N ALA A 46 -7.58 -7.13 -2.30
CA ALA A 46 -7.53 -6.78 -3.72
C ALA A 46 -7.05 -5.33 -3.93
N PHE A 47 -7.58 -4.37 -3.17
CA PHE A 47 -7.14 -2.98 -3.23
C PHE A 47 -5.72 -2.77 -2.71
N ALA A 48 -5.29 -3.54 -1.72
CA ALA A 48 -3.89 -3.53 -1.26
C ALA A 48 -2.93 -4.05 -2.33
N GLY A 49 -3.30 -5.12 -3.04
CA GLY A 49 -2.53 -5.64 -4.18
C GLY A 49 -2.43 -4.63 -5.33
N LEU A 50 -3.54 -3.95 -5.64
CA LEU A 50 -3.57 -2.88 -6.64
C LEU A 50 -2.60 -1.75 -6.28
N ALA A 51 -2.66 -1.24 -5.04
CA ALA A 51 -1.76 -0.19 -4.57
C ALA A 51 -0.28 -0.58 -4.69
N MET A 52 0.06 -1.82 -4.31
CA MET A 52 1.43 -2.33 -4.40
C MET A 52 1.89 -2.45 -5.86
N GLY A 53 1.03 -2.96 -6.75
CA GLY A 53 1.33 -3.03 -8.19
C GLY A 53 1.53 -1.65 -8.81
N LEU A 54 0.67 -0.69 -8.48
CA LEU A 54 0.76 0.69 -8.98
C LEU A 54 2.07 1.36 -8.53
N THR A 55 2.46 1.13 -7.27
CA THR A 55 3.72 1.65 -6.73
C THR A 55 4.92 1.02 -7.43
N GLY A 56 4.86 -0.28 -7.76
CA GLY A 56 5.90 -0.94 -8.54
C GLY A 56 6.05 -0.37 -9.95
N VAL A 57 4.94 -0.13 -10.65
CA VAL A 57 4.94 0.51 -11.98
C VAL A 57 5.49 1.92 -11.91
N LEU A 58 5.02 2.72 -10.94
CA LEU A 58 5.51 4.08 -10.72
C LEU A 58 7.02 4.09 -10.45
N SER A 59 7.51 3.24 -9.55
CA SER A 59 8.95 3.10 -9.28
C SER A 59 9.72 2.65 -10.52
N SER A 60 9.21 1.70 -11.32
CA SER A 60 9.88 1.25 -12.53
C SER A 60 10.07 2.38 -13.56
N ILE A 61 9.10 3.30 -13.64
CA ILE A 61 9.19 4.49 -14.49
C ILE A 61 10.11 5.55 -13.86
N LEU A 62 10.07 5.72 -12.53
CA LEU A 62 10.79 6.78 -11.82
C LEU A 62 12.28 6.47 -11.64
N VAL A 63 12.64 5.21 -11.39
CA VAL A 63 14.02 4.74 -11.18
C VAL A 63 14.96 5.16 -12.32
N PRO A 64 14.68 4.92 -13.62
CA PRO A 64 15.59 5.34 -14.68
C PRO A 64 15.77 6.86 -14.76
N PHE A 65 14.75 7.64 -14.40
CA PHE A 65 14.87 9.10 -14.30
C PHE A 65 15.77 9.53 -13.14
N VAL A 66 15.62 8.90 -11.98
CA VAL A 66 16.45 9.19 -10.80
C VAL A 66 17.91 8.79 -11.03
N VAL A 67 18.15 7.61 -11.61
CA VAL A 67 19.49 7.13 -11.97
C VAL A 67 20.17 8.11 -12.92
N ARG A 68 19.46 8.54 -13.98
CA ARG A 68 19.97 9.53 -14.94
C ARG A 68 20.23 10.91 -14.32
N LEU A 69 19.43 11.33 -13.34
CA LEU A 69 19.63 12.58 -12.60
C LEU A 69 20.86 12.51 -11.66
N MET A 70 21.14 11.33 -11.09
CA MET A 70 22.30 11.09 -10.23
C MET A 70 23.62 10.91 -11.01
N GLY A 71 23.59 10.91 -12.35
CA GLY A 71 24.78 10.84 -13.19
C GLY A 71 25.43 9.45 -13.28
N LEU A 72 24.70 8.40 -12.90
CA LEU A 72 25.05 6.99 -13.15
C LEU A 72 24.55 6.56 -14.54
#